data_AF-A0A6N7Z560-F1
#
_entry.id   AF-A0A6N7Z560-F1
#
_cell.length_a   1.000
_cell.length_b   1.000
_cell.length_c   1.000
_cell.angle_alpha   90.00
_cell.angle_beta   90.00
_cell.angle_gamma   90.00
#
_symmetry.space_group_name_H-M   'P 1'
#
loop_
_entity.id
_entity.type
_entity.pdbx_description
1 polymer ?
#
loop_
_entity_poly.entity_id
_entity_poly.type
_entity_poly.pdbx_seq_one_letter_code
_entity_poly.pdbx_strand_id
1 'polypeptide(L)'
;MGNVIHAEPTDLLAVIRLRRGVVGECRRVSHLVPLPAEGPIPMQLTALCGEIILPSDAEVLNRIGGMPCEACLARQARREYRALR
;
A
#
# COMPACT_ATOMS: atom_id res chain seq x y z
N MET A 1 2.53 -13.65 11.50
CA MET A 1 3.77 -13.02 11.02
C MET A 1 3.48 -12.34 9.70
N GLY A 2 3.45 -11.00 9.67
CA GLY A 2 3.16 -10.20 8.48
C GLY A 2 4.45 -9.80 7.77
N ASN A 3 4.47 -9.94 6.44
CA ASN A 3 5.63 -9.65 5.61
C ASN A 3 5.75 -8.14 5.38
N VAL A 4 6.57 -7.52 6.20
CA VAL A 4 6.98 -6.13 6.06
C VAL A 4 8.21 -6.10 5.15
N ILE A 5 8.13 -5.39 4.03
CA ILE A 5 9.29 -5.10 3.17
C ILE A 5 9.68 -3.65 3.45
N HIS A 6 10.90 -3.44 3.98
CA HIS A 6 11.46 -2.12 4.22
C HIS A 6 11.80 -1.48 2.87
N ALA A 7 11.24 -0.30 2.59
CA ALA A 7 11.47 0.42 1.34
C ALA A 7 12.53 1.55 1.48
N GLU A 8 12.80 1.99 2.70
CA GLU A 8 13.88 2.85 3.21
C GLU A 8 13.96 2.60 4.73
N PRO A 9 15.03 2.96 5.49
CA PRO A 9 15.21 2.51 6.88
C PRO A 9 14.08 2.90 7.86
N THR A 10 13.20 3.83 7.49
CA THR A 10 12.19 4.43 8.40
C THR A 10 10.73 4.14 7.98
N ASP A 11 10.48 3.58 6.79
CA ASP A 11 9.12 3.34 6.29
C ASP A 11 8.90 1.87 5.89
N LEU A 12 7.77 1.31 6.33
CA LEU A 12 7.26 0.00 5.95
C LEU A 12 6.35 0.11 4.74
N LEU A 13 6.39 -0.86 3.84
CA LEU A 13 5.45 -0.91 2.73
C LEU A 13 4.33 -1.92 2.99
N ALA A 14 3.11 -1.43 3.17
CA ALA A 14 1.91 -2.25 3.31
C ALA A 14 1.21 -2.47 1.97
N VAL A 15 0.68 -3.67 1.78
CA VAL A 15 -0.25 -4.00 0.68
C VAL A 15 -1.67 -3.90 1.22
N ILE A 16 -2.45 -2.95 0.70
CA ILE A 16 -3.79 -2.63 1.21
C ILE A 16 -4.81 -2.75 0.10
N ARG A 17 -5.99 -3.28 0.41
CA ARG A 17 -7.14 -3.31 -0.51
C ARG A 17 -8.38 -2.79 0.18
N LEU A 18 -9.23 -2.06 -0.53
CA LEU A 18 -10.53 -1.65 -0.01
C LEU A 18 -11.44 -2.86 0.21
N ARG A 19 -12.19 -2.84 1.31
CA ARG A 19 -13.14 -3.89 1.68
C ARG A 19 -14.26 -3.97 0.65
N ARG A 20 -14.88 -5.16 0.56
CA ARG A 20 -16.09 -5.35 -0.24
C ARG A 20 -17.17 -4.38 0.23
N GLY A 21 -17.87 -3.75 -0.71
CA GLY A 21 -18.92 -2.76 -0.42
C GLY A 21 -18.45 -1.31 -0.29
N VAL A 22 -17.13 -1.05 -0.23
CA VAL A 22 -16.58 0.32 -0.20
C VAL A 22 -16.48 0.89 -1.63
N VAL A 23 -15.99 0.07 -2.57
CA VAL A 23 -15.90 0.42 -4.00
C VAL A 23 -16.39 -0.75 -4.86
N GLY A 24 -16.74 -0.46 -6.11
CA GLY A 24 -17.04 -1.50 -7.11
C GLY A 24 -15.83 -2.38 -7.41
N GLU A 25 -16.05 -3.62 -7.85
CA GLU A 25 -14.98 -4.63 -7.96
C GLU A 25 -13.88 -4.23 -8.95
N CYS A 26 -14.20 -3.51 -10.03
CA CYS A 26 -13.20 -2.98 -10.98
C CYS A 26 -12.21 -2.00 -10.34
N ARG A 27 -12.55 -1.41 -9.19
CA ARG A 27 -11.69 -0.49 -8.44
C ARG A 27 -11.09 -1.16 -7.20
N ARG A 28 -11.44 -2.41 -6.92
CA ARG A 28 -10.98 -3.13 -5.72
C ARG A 28 -9.61 -3.76 -5.94
N VAL A 29 -8.65 -2.91 -6.29
CA VAL A 29 -7.25 -3.26 -6.53
C VAL A 29 -6.43 -3.19 -5.25
N SER A 30 -5.27 -3.86 -5.23
CA SER A 30 -4.31 -3.76 -4.12
C SER A 30 -3.35 -2.57 -4.32
N HIS A 31 -3.36 -1.64 -3.37
CA HIS A 31 -2.49 -0.47 -3.29
C HIS A 31 -1.25 -0.75 -2.44
N LEU A 32 -0.16 -0.05 -2.76
CA LEU A 32 1.03 0.00 -1.93
C LEU A 32 0.99 1.28 -1.11
N VAL A 33 1.12 1.15 0.21
CA VAL A 33 0.95 2.24 1.17
C VAL A 33 2.19 2.30 2.06
N PRO A 34 3.00 3.37 1.97
CA PRO A 34 4.05 3.63 2.94
C PRO A 34 3.44 3.90 4.31
N LEU A 35 3.97 3.25 5.34
CA LEU A 35 3.62 3.44 6.73
C LEU A 35 4.87 3.78 7.52
N PRO A 36 4.76 4.61 8.56
CA PRO A 36 5.89 4.84 9.46
C PRO A 36 6.29 3.52 10.12
N ALA A 37 7.60 3.26 10.25
CA ALA A 37 8.12 2.07 10.93
C ALA A 37 7.84 2.06 12.43
N GLU A 38 7.66 3.24 13.02
CA GLU A 38 7.39 3.43 14.44
C GLU A 38 6.22 4.41 14.65
N GLY A 39 5.53 4.25 15.78
CA GLY A 39 4.42 5.12 16.15
C GLY A 39 3.04 4.63 15.67
N PRO A 40 1.99 5.45 15.88
CA PRO A 40 0.62 5.06 15.57
C PRO A 40 0.36 5.03 14.06
N ILE A 41 -0.51 4.13 13.62
CA ILE A 41 -0.99 4.10 12.24
C ILE A 41 -1.81 5.38 11.97
N PRO A 42 -1.53 6.13 10.89
CA PRO A 42 -2.30 7.32 10.55
C PRO A 42 -3.79 7.02 10.34
N MET A 43 -4.66 7.94 10.76
CA MET A 43 -6.11 7.84 10.51
C MET A 43 -6.49 7.92 9.03
N GLN A 44 -5.56 8.41 8.20
CA GLN A 44 -5.71 8.54 6.76
C GLN A 44 -4.44 8.03 6.10
N LEU A 45 -4.59 6.98 5.30
CA LEU A 45 -3.49 6.36 4.59
C LEU A 45 -3.43 6.92 3.16
N THR A 46 -2.23 7.22 2.69
CA THR A 46 -2.03 7.67 1.29
C THR A 46 -1.29 6.60 0.53
N ALA A 47 -1.95 5.99 -0.45
CA ALA A 47 -1.30 5.05 -1.34
C ALA A 47 -0.28 5.75 -2.24
N LEU A 48 0.69 4.99 -2.75
CA LEU A 48 1.67 5.52 -3.70
C LEU A 48 1.02 6.16 -4.92
N CYS A 49 -0.13 5.67 -5.39
CA CYS A 49 -0.88 6.27 -6.50
C CYS A 49 -1.55 7.62 -6.16
N GLY A 50 -1.62 8.00 -4.88
CA GLY A 50 -2.30 9.18 -4.36
C GLY A 50 -3.71 8.90 -3.82
N GLU A 51 -4.17 7.65 -3.85
CA GLU A 51 -5.48 7.28 -3.28
C GLU A 51 -5.47 7.45 -1.77
N ILE A 52 -6.54 8.04 -1.25
CA ILE A 52 -6.75 8.24 0.17
C ILE A 52 -7.60 7.11 0.70
N ILE A 53 -7.09 6.38 1.70
CA ILE A 53 -7.71 5.18 2.24
C ILE A 53 -7.89 5.36 3.75
N LEU A 54 -9.12 5.18 4.23
CA LEU A 54 -9.37 5.09 5.66
C LEU A 54 -9.02 3.66 6.15
N PRO A 55 -8.31 3.51 7.28
CA PRO A 55 -7.99 2.19 7.83
C PRO A 55 -9.23 1.31 8.06
N SER A 56 -10.38 1.92 8.41
CA SER A 56 -11.65 1.22 8.60
C SER A 56 -12.17 0.54 7.34
N ASP A 57 -11.87 1.12 6.19
CA ASP A 57 -12.44 0.74 4.89
C ASP A 57 -11.55 -0.27 4.17
N ALA A 58 -10.45 -0.67 4.79
CA ALA A 58 -9.41 -1.44 4.16
C ALA A 58 -9.10 -2.75 4.88
N GLU A 59 -8.53 -3.67 4.12
CA GLU A 59 -7.89 -4.89 4.60
C GLU A 59 -6.40 -4.85 4.24
N VAL A 60 -5.55 -5.23 5.20
CA VAL A 60 -4.11 -5.43 4.96
C VAL A 60 -3.90 -6.84 4.43
N LEU A 61 -3.21 -6.95 3.30
CA LEU A 61 -2.93 -8.22 2.66
C LEU A 61 -1.53 -8.72 3.04
N ASN A 62 -1.42 -9.98 3.44
CA ASN A 62 -0.13 -10.62 3.79
C ASN A 62 0.74 -10.97 2.57
N ARG A 63 0.17 -10.87 1.36
CA ARG A 63 0.80 -11.08 0.05
C ARG A 63 0.03 -10.25 -0.97
N ILE A 64 0.66 -9.92 -2.09
CA ILE A 64 -0.08 -9.35 -3.22
C ILE A 64 -1.19 -10.32 -3.63
N GLY A 65 -2.42 -9.82 -3.70
CA GLY A 65 -3.61 -10.61 -3.98
C GLY A 65 -4.72 -9.78 -4.60
N GLY A 66 -5.36 -10.33 -5.64
CA GLY A 66 -6.21 -9.56 -6.55
C GLY A 66 -5.40 -8.78 -7.59
N MET A 67 -6.08 -7.89 -8.31
CA MET A 67 -5.44 -7.01 -9.30
C MET A 67 -4.64 -5.91 -8.56
N PRO A 68 -3.35 -5.71 -8.86
CA PRO A 68 -2.59 -4.62 -8.27
C PRO A 68 -2.92 -3.28 -8.92
N CYS A 69 -2.82 -2.20 -8.13
CA CYS A 69 -2.86 -0.85 -8.68
C CYS A 69 -1.60 -0.60 -9.53
N GLU A 70 -1.77 -0.50 -10.85
CA GLU A 70 -0.68 -0.30 -11.80
C GLU A 70 0.17 0.94 -11.48
N ALA A 71 -0.48 2.04 -11.08
CA ALA A 71 0.22 3.27 -10.69
C ALA A 71 1.08 3.08 -9.44
N CYS A 72 0.64 2.28 -8.46
CA CYS A 72 1.44 1.93 -7.29
C CYS A 72 2.67 1.13 -7.69
N LEU A 73 2.51 0.10 -8.54
CA LEU A 73 3.63 -0.71 -9.02
C LEU A 73 4.65 0.12 -9.80
N ALA A 74 4.20 0.96 -10.73
CA ALA A 74 5.08 1.80 -11.52
C ALA A 74 5.86 2.82 -10.67
N ARG A 75 5.22 3.37 -9.62
CA ARG A 75 5.90 4.29 -8.69
C ARG A 75 6.88 3.56 -7.78
N GLN A 76 6.54 2.36 -7.30
CA GLN A 76 7.45 1.57 -6.48
C GLN A 76 8.67 1.11 -7.27
N ALA A 77 8.48 0.57 -8.48
CA ALA A 77 9.60 0.18 -9.35
C ALA A 77 10.59 1.34 -9.59
N ARG A 78 10.08 2.58 -9.73
CA ARG A 78 10.94 3.77 -9.85
C ARG A 78 11.68 4.11 -8.54
N ARG A 79 11.08 3.87 -7.37
CA ARG A 79 11.75 4.06 -6.07
C ARG A 79 12.89 3.05 -5.91
N GLU A 80 12.61 1.77 -6.11
CA GLU A 80 13.61 0.69 -6.06
C GLU A 80 14.77 0.95 -7.03
N TYR A 81 14.47 1.35 -8.26
CA TYR A 81 15.51 1.67 -9.26
C TYR A 81 16.41 2.84 -8.83
N ARG A 82 15.87 3.83 -8.10
CA ARG A 82 16.65 4.95 -7.57
C ARG A 82 17.52 4.54 -6.39
N ALA A 83 17.02 3.65 -5.52
CA ALA A 83 17.77 3.15 -4.36
C ALA A 83 18.97 2.26 -4.76
N LEU A 84 18.89 1.61 -5.92
CA LEU A 84 19.98 0.79 -6.49
C LEU A 84 21.08 1.60 -7.19
N ARG A 85 20.89 2.91 -7.39
CA ARG A 85 21.84 3.80 -8.05
C ARG A 85 22.60 4.62 -7.02
#